data_AF-A0A5C0SHE4-F1
#
_entry.id   AF-A0A5C0SHE4-F1
#
_cell.length_a   1.000
_cell.length_b   1.000
_cell.length_c   1.000
_cell.angle_alpha   90.00
_cell.angle_beta   90.00
_cell.angle_gamma   90.00
#
_symmetry.space_group_name_H-M   'P 1'
#
loop_
_entity.id
_entity.type
_entity.pdbx_description
1 polymer ?
#
loop_
_entity_poly.entity_id
_entity_poly.type
_entity_poly.pdbx_seq_one_letter_code
_entity_poly.pdbx_strand_id
1 'polypeptide(L)' 'MTNKIYVPILKWKKGEQEALKMLNPDQKSRIIPLIEITDYEEPINIFECLNDCFQNPAYIDTTIAAQEMIGNF' A
#
# COMPACT_ATOMS: atom_id res chain seq x y z
N MET A 1 -22.14 18.58 2.07
CA MET A 1 -20.81 18.59 1.42
C MET A 1 -20.21 17.21 1.64
N THR A 2 -19.85 16.49 0.58
CA THR A 2 -19.15 15.21 0.72
C THR A 2 -17.71 15.48 1.10
N ASN A 3 -17.26 14.96 2.25
CA ASN A 3 -15.85 14.97 2.61
C ASN A 3 -15.10 14.11 1.59
N LYS A 4 -14.34 14.75 0.71
CA LYS A 4 -13.46 14.05 -0.22
C LYS A 4 -12.25 13.54 0.56
N ILE A 5 -12.04 12.23 0.56
CA ILE A 5 -10.85 11.61 1.13
C ILE A 5 -9.84 11.45 -0.01
N TYR A 6 -8.58 11.81 0.25
CA TYR A 6 -7.51 11.57 -0.72
C TYR A 6 -7.05 10.11 -0.63
N VAL A 7 -7.08 9.43 -1.78
CA VAL A 7 -6.71 8.01 -1.91
C VAL A 7 -5.52 7.93 -2.87
N PRO A 8 -4.28 8.12 -2.40
CA PRO A 8 -3.11 7.97 -3.26
C PRO A 8 -2.97 6.50 -3.68
N ILE A 9 -2.73 6.27 -4.96
CA ILE A 9 -2.38 4.94 -5.49
C ILE A 9 -0.88 4.79 -5.31
N LEU A 10 -0.47 3.73 -4.61
CA LEU A 10 0.91 3.42 -4.31
C LEU A 10 1.28 2.05 -4.88
N LYS A 11 2.26 2.00 -5.77
CA LYS A 11 2.94 0.77 -6.17
C LYS A 11 3.87 0.34 -5.05
N TRP A 12 3.66 -0.84 -4.47
CA TRP A 12 4.34 -1.30 -3.25
C TRP A 12 5.84 -1.60 -3.44
N LYS A 13 6.63 -0.54 -3.67
CA LYS A 13 8.07 -0.52 -3.88
C LYS A 13 8.72 0.29 -2.77
N LYS A 14 10.00 0.02 -2.51
CA LYS A 14 10.79 0.66 -1.42
C LYS A 14 10.67 2.19 -1.37
N GLY A 15 10.71 2.88 -2.51
CA GLY A 15 10.63 4.34 -2.55
C GLY A 15 9.31 4.89 -1.98
N GLU A 16 8.19 4.21 -2.27
CA GLU A 16 6.87 4.62 -1.80
C GLU A 16 6.61 4.17 -0.36
N GLN A 17 7.15 3.03 0.04
CA GLN A 17 7.17 2.58 1.45
C GLN A 17 7.85 3.63 2.34
N GLU A 18 9.04 4.10 1.96
CA GLU A 18 9.77 5.15 2.69
C GLU A 18 9.01 6.48 2.69
N ALA A 19 8.44 6.88 1.55
CA ALA A 19 7.64 8.10 1.47
C ALA A 19 6.43 8.05 2.43
N LEU A 20 5.74 6.91 2.49
CA LEU A 20 4.60 6.69 3.37
C LEU A 20 5.02 6.69 4.86
N LYS A 21 6.18 6.10 5.16
CA LYS A 21 6.77 6.07 6.50
C LYS A 21 7.11 7.47 7.02
N MET A 22 7.66 8.32 6.15
CA MET A 22 8.11 9.69 6.48
C MET A 22 6.98 10.70 6.70
N LEU A 23 5.72 10.36 6.37
CA LEU A 23 4.59 11.24 6.67
C LEU A 23 4.45 11.46 8.18
N ASN A 24 4.14 12.70 8.56
CA ASN A 24 3.79 12.98 9.95
C ASN A 24 2.35 12.48 10.27
N PRO A 25 1.96 12.38 11.56
CA PRO A 25 0.63 11.89 11.94
C PRO A 25 -0.55 12.67 11.32
N ASP A 26 -0.42 13.99 11.17
CA ASP A 26 -1.45 14.84 10.56
C ASP A 26 -1.61 14.58 9.06
N GLN A 27 -0.52 14.24 8.36
CA GLN A 27 -0.56 13.83 6.96
C GLN A 27 -1.15 12.43 6.82
N LYS A 28 -0.73 11.48 7.68
CA LYS A 28 -1.25 10.09 7.67
C LYS A 28 -2.76 10.04 7.93
N SER A 29 -3.30 10.93 8.76
CA SER A 29 -4.75 10.98 9.05
C SER A 29 -5.61 11.54 7.91
N ARG A 30 -5.01 12.14 6.87
CA ARG A 30 -5.72 12.77 5.75
C ARG A 30 -5.80 11.90 4.50
N ILE A 31 -5.19 10.72 4.52
CA ILE A 31 -5.10 9.83 3.37
C ILE A 31 -5.57 8.41 3.73
N ILE A 32 -6.08 7.70 2.73
CA ILE A 32 -6.29 6.25 2.79
C ILE A 32 -5.61 5.69 1.53
N PRO A 33 -4.36 5.22 1.60
CA PRO A 33 -3.66 4.75 0.41
C PRO A 33 -4.33 3.50 -0.17
N LEU A 34 -4.31 3.40 -1.50
CA LEU A 34 -4.55 2.16 -2.22
C LEU A 34 -3.19 1.60 -2.64
N ILE A 35 -2.82 0.47 -2.05
CA ILE A 35 -1.53 -0.18 -2.22
C ILE A 35 -1.66 -1.27 -3.28
N GLU A 36 -1.03 -1.09 -4.42
CA GLU A 36 -0.90 -2.08 -5.48
C GLU A 36 0.32 -2.96 -5.20
N ILE A 37 0.09 -4.26 -4.93
CA ILE A 37 1.17 -5.24 -4.80
C ILE A 37 1.68 -5.58 -6.20
N THR A 38 2.84 -5.04 -6.54
CA THR A 38 3.41 -5.11 -7.90
C THR A 38 4.25 -6.34 -8.18
N ASP A 39 4.87 -6.91 -7.15
CA ASP A 39 5.64 -8.16 -7.26
C ASP A 39 5.05 -9.16 -6.26
N TYR A 40 5.17 -10.45 -6.54
CA TYR A 40 4.81 -11.46 -5.54
C TYR A 40 5.69 -11.34 -4.29
N GLU A 41 5.05 -11.15 -3.14
CA GLU A 41 5.63 -11.31 -1.81
C GLU A 41 4.70 -12.17 -0.95
N GLU A 42 5.28 -12.93 -0.01
CA GLU A 42 4.50 -13.66 0.98
C GLU A 42 3.61 -12.66 1.77
N PRO A 43 2.32 -12.95 1.97
CA PRO A 43 1.40 -12.01 2.63
C PRO A 43 1.90 -11.47 3.97
N ILE A 44 2.58 -12.31 4.75
CA ILE A 44 3.15 -11.92 6.05
C ILE A 44 4.17 -10.78 5.91
N ASN A 45 5.03 -10.81 4.90
CA ASN A 45 6.03 -9.78 4.66
C ASN A 45 5.39 -8.45 4.28
N ILE A 46 4.31 -8.51 3.48
CA ILE A 46 3.52 -7.33 3.09
C ILE A 46 2.91 -6.68 4.33
N PHE A 47 2.29 -7.47 5.22
CA PHE A 47 1.66 -6.95 6.43
C PHE A 47 2.67 -6.39 7.44
N GLU A 48 3.80 -7.07 7.64
CA GLU A 48 4.88 -6.57 8.51
C GLU A 48 5.44 -5.24 7.99
N CYS A 49 5.75 -5.16 6.69
CA CYS A 49 6.23 -3.94 6.05
C CYS A 49 5.20 -2.79 6.15
N LEU A 50 3.93 -3.08 5.89
CA LEU A 50 2.86 -2.09 5.98
C LEU A 50 2.72 -1.56 7.42
N ASN A 51 2.76 -2.43 8.41
CA ASN A 51 2.64 -2.05 9.81
C ASN A 51 3.79 -1.12 10.26
N ASP A 52 4.99 -1.32 9.72
CA ASP A 52 6.16 -0.45 9.96
C ASP A 52 6.06 0.91 9.27
N CYS A 53 5.31 1.01 8.16
CA CYS A 53 5.19 2.24 7.37
C CYS A 53 3.97 3.07 7.77
N PHE A 54 2.81 2.44 7.92
CA PHE A 54 1.52 3.11 7.97
C PHE A 54 0.47 2.29 8.74
N GLN A 55 0.14 2.73 9.96
CA GLN A 55 -0.81 2.06 10.85
C GLN A 55 -2.26 2.55 10.71
N ASN A 56 -2.53 3.40 9.72
CA ASN A 56 -3.86 3.92 9.41
C ASN A 56 -4.53 3.04 8.33
N PRO A 57 -5.86 3.17 8.12
CA PRO A 57 -6.55 2.38 7.11
C PRO A 57 -5.94 2.50 5.71
N ALA A 58 -5.83 1.37 5.01
CA ALA A 58 -5.35 1.26 3.63
C ALA A 58 -6.18 0.23 2.86
N TYR A 59 -6.32 0.43 1.55
CA TYR A 59 -6.82 -0.59 0.62
C TYR A 59 -5.64 -1.35 0.03
N ILE A 60 -5.78 -2.67 -0.18
CA ILE A 60 -4.77 -3.51 -0.82
C ILE A 60 -5.34 -4.06 -2.12
N ASP A 61 -4.64 -3.83 -3.24
CA ASP A 61 -4.90 -4.43 -4.53
C ASP A 61 -3.84 -5.49 -4.84
N THR A 62 -4.28 -6.74 -4.95
CA THR A 62 -3.44 -7.91 -5.23
C THR A 62 -3.55 -8.39 -6.67
N THR A 63 -4.26 -7.65 -7.55
CA THR A 63 -4.58 -8.09 -8.92
C THR A 63 -3.34 -8.35 -9.76
N ILE A 64 -2.32 -7.49 -9.67
CA ILE A 64 -1.08 -7.61 -10.46
C ILE A 64 -0.24 -8.80 -9.99
N ALA A 65 0.02 -8.91 -8.68
CA ALA A 65 0.74 -10.06 -8.11
C ALA A 65 0.03 -11.41 -8.40
N ALA A 66 -1.30 -11.42 -8.46
CA ALA A 66 -2.07 -12.60 -8.84
C ALA A 66 -1.87 -13.01 -10.31
N GLN A 67 -1.66 -12.06 -11.22
CA GLN A 67 -1.40 -12.34 -12.64
C GLN A 67 -0.01 -12.98 -12.87
N GLU A 68 1.02 -12.55 -12.13
CA GLU A 68 2.37 -13.12 -12.23
C GLU A 68 2.41 -14.60 -11.80
N MET A 69 1.60 -14.99 -10.82
CA MET A 69 1.49 -16.40 -10.41
C MET A 69 0.88 -17.30 -11.49
N ILE A 70 0.03 -16.76 -12.38
CA ILE A 70 -0.65 -17.53 -13.43
C ILE A 70 0.25 -17.73 -14.66
N GLY A 71 1.24 -16.85 -14.89
CA GLY A 71 2.14 -16.91 -16.04
C GLY A 71 3.27 -17.94 -15.98
N ASN A 72 3.42 -18.65 -14.85
CA ASN A 72 4.53 -19.59 -14.58
C ASN A 72 4.14 -21.08 -14.68
N PHE A 73 3.04 -21.41 -15.37
CA PHE A 73 2.59 -22.79 -15.62
C PHE A 73 2.64 -23.18 -17.09
#